data_AF-A0A7K0X3E6-F1
#
_entry.id   AF-A0A7K0X3E6-F1
#
_cell.length_a   1.000
_cell.length_b   1.000
_cell.length_c   1.000
_cell.angle_alpha   90.00
_cell.angle_beta   90.00
_cell.angle_gamma   90.00
#
_symmetry.space_group_name_H-M   'P 1'
#
loop_
_entity.id
_entity.type
_entity.pdbx_description
1 polymer ?
#
loop_
_entity_poly.entity_id
_entity_poly.type
_entity_poly.pdbx_seq_one_letter_code
_entity_poly.pdbx_strand_id
1 'polypeptide(L)'
;MTDPQPLGRLIDSLGVEHRPEEGELVLGAVVLMKVMEADGRISMRSAWSPGLSWMERVGMHQAAAQTDLPVRPSGQWDTRELDSGVSVESVDGDGWDDPDQR
;
A
#
# COMPACT_ATOMS: atom_id res chain seq x y z
N MET A 1 34.34 -13.38 -4.80
CA MET A 1 33.24 -12.39 -4.73
C MET A 1 33.27 -11.62 -6.03
N THR A 2 32.15 -11.51 -6.73
CA THR A 2 32.06 -10.77 -8.00
C THR A 2 31.87 -9.29 -7.70
N ASP A 3 32.56 -8.41 -8.42
CA ASP A 3 32.41 -6.97 -8.24
C ASP A 3 30.98 -6.51 -8.57
N PRO A 4 30.47 -5.46 -7.89
CA PRO A 4 29.16 -4.90 -8.20
C PRO A 4 29.12 -4.45 -9.66
N GLN A 5 28.15 -4.97 -10.42
CA GLN A 5 27.93 -4.56 -11.80
C GLN A 5 26.86 -3.45 -11.85
N PRO A 6 27.05 -2.39 -12.66
CA PRO A 6 26.00 -1.43 -12.94
C PRO A 6 24.75 -2.11 -13.54
N LEU A 7 23.58 -1.77 -13.01
CA LEU A 7 22.32 -2.39 -13.43
C LEU A 7 21.80 -1.92 -14.80
N GLY A 8 22.25 -0.78 -15.32
CA GLY A 8 21.67 -0.16 -16.53
C GLY A 8 21.47 -1.16 -17.68
N ARG A 9 22.54 -1.84 -18.11
CA ARG A 9 22.45 -2.84 -19.20
C ARG A 9 21.51 -4.01 -18.90
N LEU A 10 21.42 -4.43 -17.63
CA LEU A 10 20.51 -5.51 -17.23
C LEU A 10 19.06 -5.05 -17.32
N ILE A 11 18.76 -3.83 -16.83
CA ILE A 11 17.43 -3.23 -16.90
C ILE A 11 17.03 -3.01 -18.36
N ASP A 12 17.93 -2.47 -19.19
CA ASP A 12 17.68 -2.26 -20.62
C ASP A 12 17.34 -3.59 -21.33
N SER A 13 18.04 -4.67 -20.99
CA SER A 13 17.79 -6.00 -21.58
C SER A 13 16.42 -6.59 -21.22
N LEU A 14 15.82 -6.14 -20.12
CA LEU A 14 14.48 -6.53 -19.70
C LEU A 14 13.38 -5.70 -20.39
N GLY A 15 13.75 -4.67 -21.16
CA GLY A 15 12.81 -3.76 -21.83
C GLY A 15 12.09 -2.80 -20.87
N VAL A 16 12.67 -2.53 -19.70
CA VAL A 16 12.12 -1.56 -18.75
C VAL A 16 12.45 -0.15 -19.24
N GLU A 17 11.42 0.62 -19.57
CA GLU A 17 11.55 2.01 -20.03
C GLU A 17 10.98 2.98 -18.98
N HIS A 18 11.62 4.14 -18.86
CA HIS A 18 11.06 5.30 -18.16
C HIS A 18 11.13 6.52 -19.07
N ARG A 19 10.11 7.38 -19.01
CA ARG A 19 10.00 8.60 -19.82
C ARG A 19 9.77 9.79 -18.89
N PRO A 20 10.83 10.46 -18.43
CA PRO A 20 10.71 11.69 -17.66
C PRO A 20 10.00 12.77 -18.47
N GLU A 21 9.16 13.56 -17.81
CA GLU A 21 8.57 14.76 -18.39
C GLU A 21 9.56 15.93 -18.42
N GLU A 22 9.23 16.99 -19.17
CA GLU A 22 10.09 18.17 -19.26
C GLU A 22 10.26 18.82 -17.88
N GLY A 23 11.53 19.02 -17.47
CA GLY A 23 11.88 19.59 -16.17
C GLY A 23 12.00 18.57 -15.04
N GLU A 24 11.68 17.30 -15.26
CA GLU A 24 11.88 16.25 -14.26
C GLU A 24 13.34 15.82 -14.16
N LEU A 25 13.82 15.69 -12.92
CA LEU A 25 15.14 15.17 -12.62
C LEU A 25 15.01 13.93 -11.73
N VAL A 26 15.52 12.79 -12.20
CA VAL A 26 15.59 11.56 -11.41
C VAL A 26 16.72 11.70 -10.39
N LEU A 27 16.35 11.81 -9.11
CA LEU A 27 17.29 12.03 -8.00
C LEU A 27 17.86 10.73 -7.40
N GLY A 28 17.17 9.62 -7.59
CA GLY A 28 17.56 8.32 -7.05
C GLY A 28 16.63 7.21 -7.51
N ALA A 29 17.08 5.97 -7.36
CA ALA A 29 16.31 4.79 -7.71
C ALA A 29 16.43 3.72 -6.63
N VAL A 30 15.33 3.00 -6.42
CA VAL A 30 15.30 1.73 -5.72
C VAL A 30 14.78 0.69 -6.71
N VAL A 31 15.58 -0.33 -6.98
CA VAL A 31 15.28 -1.35 -7.99
C VAL A 31 14.99 -2.67 -7.28
N LEU A 32 13.80 -3.21 -7.50
CA LEU A 32 13.43 -4.56 -7.11
C LEU A 32 13.61 -5.50 -8.31
N MET A 33 14.33 -6.60 -8.09
CA MET A 33 14.67 -7.55 -9.15
C MET A 33 14.20 -8.94 -8.77
N LYS A 34 13.45 -9.57 -9.67
CA LYS A 34 13.19 -11.01 -9.64
C LYS A 34 14.39 -11.72 -10.25
N VAL A 35 15.08 -12.53 -9.47
CA VAL A 35 16.31 -13.20 -9.87
C VAL A 35 16.10 -14.71 -9.83
N MET A 36 16.49 -15.39 -10.90
CA MET A 36 16.63 -16.85 -10.92
C MET A 36 18.05 -17.19 -10.49
N GLU A 37 18.17 -17.99 -9.45
CA GLU A 37 19.44 -18.49 -8.94
C GLU A 37 19.92 -19.70 -9.76
N ALA A 38 21.19 -20.09 -9.56
CA ALA A 38 21.81 -21.18 -10.31
C ALA A 38 21.13 -22.54 -10.10
N ASP A 39 20.43 -22.71 -8.98
CA ASP A 39 19.64 -23.90 -8.64
C ASP A 39 18.21 -23.84 -9.21
N GLY A 40 17.87 -22.82 -9.99
CA GLY A 40 16.54 -22.59 -10.55
C GLY A 40 15.55 -21.92 -9.58
N ARG A 41 15.95 -21.65 -8.34
CA ARG A 41 15.10 -20.97 -7.36
C ARG A 41 14.90 -19.50 -7.74
N ILE A 42 13.67 -19.02 -7.57
CA ILE A 42 13.36 -17.61 -7.73
C ILE A 42 13.53 -16.89 -6.39
N SER A 43 14.28 -15.80 -6.39
CA SER A 43 14.42 -14.90 -5.25
C SER A 43 14.16 -13.45 -5.65
N MET A 44 13.92 -12.59 -4.67
CA MET A 44 13.88 -11.14 -4.87
C MET A 44 15.18 -10.52 -4.33
N ARG A 45 15.76 -9.63 -5.12
CA ARG A 45 16.94 -8.83 -4.77
C ARG A 45 16.60 -7.35 -4.90
N SER A 46 17.30 -6.52 -4.14
CA SER A 46 17.16 -5.07 -4.24
C SER A 46 18.51 -4.39 -4.37
N ALA A 47 18.51 -3.27 -5.09
CA ALA A 47 19.64 -2.36 -5.21
C ALA A 47 19.11 -0.93 -5.19
N TRP A 48 19.96 0.04 -4.85
CA TRP A 48 19.55 1.43 -4.75
C TRP A 48 20.70 2.39 -5.05
N SER A 49 20.37 3.63 -5.40
CA SER A 49 21.36 4.68 -5.64
C SER A 49 22.18 4.98 -4.37
N PRO A 50 23.50 5.24 -4.50
CA PRO A 50 24.30 5.76 -3.40
C PRO A 50 23.67 7.05 -2.84
N GLY A 51 23.70 7.20 -1.52
CA GLY A 51 23.18 8.40 -0.85
C GLY A 51 21.72 8.32 -0.38
N LEU A 52 20.94 7.33 -0.83
CA LEU A 52 19.60 7.12 -0.29
C LEU A 52 19.64 6.61 1.15
N SER A 53 19.03 7.37 2.06
CA SER A 53 18.85 6.97 3.45
C SER A 53 17.96 5.74 3.57
N TRP A 54 18.02 5.07 4.72
CA TRP A 54 17.10 3.96 5.01
C TRP A 54 15.63 4.40 4.97
N MET A 55 15.31 5.60 5.47
CA MET A 55 13.94 6.12 5.47
C MET A 55 13.42 6.35 4.05
N GLU A 56 14.23 6.95 3.17
CA GLU A 56 13.86 7.15 1.76
C GLU A 56 13.59 5.81 1.08
N ARG A 57 14.45 4.80 1.29
CA ARG A 57 14.27 3.47 0.70
C ARG A 57 12.97 2.81 1.17
N VAL A 58 12.66 2.87 2.47
CA VAL A 58 11.40 2.32 3.01
C VAL A 58 10.20 3.06 2.43
N GLY A 59 10.23 4.39 2.40
CA GLY A 59 9.16 5.20 1.83
C GLY A 59 8.91 4.88 0.35
N MET A 60 9.96 4.75 -0.45
CA MET A 60 9.86 4.39 -1.86
C MET A 60 9.26 2.98 -2.06
N HIS A 61 9.65 2.00 -1.24
CA HIS A 61 9.05 0.66 -1.31
C HIS A 61 7.55 0.67 -0.97
N GLN A 62 7.15 1.42 0.04
CA GLN A 62 5.74 1.55 0.43
C GLN A 62 4.92 2.25 -0.66
N ALA A 63 5.44 3.35 -1.21
CA ALA A 63 4.79 4.07 -2.30
C ALA A 63 4.63 3.19 -3.54
N ALA A 64 5.68 2.47 -3.95
CA ALA A 64 5.63 1.54 -5.08
C ALA A 64 4.59 0.43 -4.86
N ALA A 65 4.59 -0.20 -3.68
CA ALA A 65 3.61 -1.22 -3.35
C ALA A 65 2.18 -0.69 -3.41
N GLN A 66 1.94 0.56 -2.97
CA GLN A 66 0.63 1.17 -2.99
C GLN A 66 0.13 1.47 -4.41
N THR A 67 1.02 1.86 -5.33
CA THR A 67 0.70 2.09 -6.74
C THR A 67 0.31 0.80 -7.47
N ASP A 68 0.94 -0.33 -7.12
CA ASP A 68 0.69 -1.62 -7.77
C ASP A 68 -0.54 -2.35 -7.22
N LEU A 69 -1.07 -1.93 -6.06
CA LEU A 69 -2.30 -2.49 -5.54
C LEU A 69 -3.49 -2.12 -6.43
N PRO A 70 -4.43 -3.05 -6.66
CA PRO A 70 -5.65 -2.74 -7.38
C PRO A 70 -6.41 -1.62 -6.66
N VAL A 71 -6.96 -0.68 -7.44
CA VAL A 71 -7.83 0.37 -6.90
C VAL A 71 -8.94 -0.31 -6.11
N ARG A 72 -8.95 -0.10 -4.79
CA ARG A 72 -10.05 -0.55 -3.97
C ARG A 72 -11.29 0.17 -4.50
N PRO A 73 -12.34 -0.53 -4.96
CA PRO A 73 -13.58 0.15 -5.30
C PRO A 73 -13.97 0.97 -4.08
N SER A 74 -14.15 2.28 -4.29
CA SER A 74 -14.62 3.17 -3.24
C SER A 74 -15.93 2.57 -2.76
N GLY A 75 -15.92 1.98 -1.57
CA GLY A 75 -17.13 1.53 -0.92
C GLY A 75 -17.99 2.77 -0.75
N GLN A 76 -18.98 2.93 -1.62
CA GLN A 76 -20.16 3.68 -1.25
C GLN A 76 -20.66 2.91 -0.03
N TRP A 77 -20.44 3.45 1.16
CA TRP A 77 -21.13 2.94 2.34
C TRP A 77 -22.61 3.05 2.01
N ASP A 78 -23.24 1.93 1.66
CA ASP A 78 -24.68 1.89 1.44
C ASP A 78 -25.31 1.98 2.82
N THR A 79 -25.55 3.23 3.25
CA THR A 79 -26.21 3.56 4.51
C THR A 79 -27.61 2.97 4.62
N ARG A 80 -28.14 2.32 3.57
CA ARG A 80 -29.44 1.63 3.58
C ARG A 80 -29.47 0.35 4.40
N GLU A 81 -28.32 -0.28 4.69
CA GLU A 81 -28.29 -1.47 5.55
C GLU A 81 -28.30 -1.14 7.05
N LEU A 82 -28.01 0.11 7.44
CA LEU A 82 -28.00 0.53 8.86
C LEU A 82 -29.39 0.85 9.41
N ASP A 83 -30.39 1.09 8.55
CA ASP A 83 -31.76 1.47 8.96
C ASP A 83 -32.70 0.27 9.17
N SER A 84 -32.27 -0.97 8.87
CA SER A 84 -33.13 -2.15 8.95
C SER A 84 -33.10 -2.87 10.32
N GLY A 85 -32.35 -2.36 11.30
CA GLY A 85 -31.97 -3.11 12.49
C GLY A 85 -32.43 -2.58 13.86
N VAL A 86 -33.17 -1.47 13.96
CA VAL A 86 -33.65 -0.98 15.27
C VAL A 86 -35.13 -0.57 15.18
N SER A 87 -36.02 -1.55 15.33
CA SER A 87 -37.34 -1.28 15.88
C SER A 87 -37.18 -1.23 17.40
N VAL A 88 -37.16 -0.02 17.97
CA VAL A 88 -37.38 0.12 19.41
C VAL A 88 -38.83 -0.25 19.66
N GLU A 89 -39.08 -1.46 20.16
CA GLU A 89 -40.38 -1.78 20.72
C GLU A 89 -40.64 -0.83 21.89
N SER A 90 -41.67 0.01 21.76
CA SER A 90 -42.23 0.77 22.85
C SER A 90 -42.69 -0.22 23.93
N VAL A 91 -41.94 -0.30 25.03
CA VAL A 91 -42.41 -1.01 26.22
C VAL A 91 -43.44 -0.11 26.88
N ASP A 92 -44.72 -0.34 26.57
CA ASP A 92 -45.82 0.10 27.41
C ASP A 92 -45.77 -0.73 28.70
N GLY A 93 -45.38 -0.11 29.81
CA GLY A 93 -45.18 -0.82 31.06
C GLY A 93 -45.01 0.09 32.28
N ASP A 94 -46.17 0.47 32.83
CA ASP A 94 -46.47 0.59 34.25
C ASP A 94 -45.85 1.70 35.10
N GLY A 95 -46.76 2.39 35.79
CA GLY A 95 -46.51 3.57 36.61
C GLY A 95 -45.51 3.35 37.73
N TRP A 96 -44.60 4.31 37.84
CA TRP A 96 -43.71 4.46 38.97
C TRP A 96 -44.39 5.38 40.00
N ASP A 97 -44.84 4.83 41.12
CA ASP A 97 -45.27 5.62 42.29
C ASP A 97 -44.02 6.24 42.94
N ASP A 98 -44.00 7.57 43.00
CA ASP A 98 -42.93 8.38 43.59
C ASP A 98 -43.01 8.35 45.14
N PRO A 99 -42.02 7.79 45.85
CA PRO A 99 -42.08 7.66 47.31
C PRO A 99 -41.77 8.96 48.08
N ASP A 100 -41.51 10.09 47.43
CA ASP A 100 -41.07 11.33 48.12
C ASP A 100 -42.15 12.44 48.25
N GLN A 101 -43.45 12.11 48.16
CA GLN A 101 -44.53 13.01 48.61
C GLN A 101 -45.00 12.69 50.04
N ARG A 102 -44.30 13.26 51.04
CA ARG A 102 -44.82 13.48 52.39
C ARG A 102 -44.46 14.86 52.92
#